data_AF-A0A3E0NDM7-F1
#
_entry.id   AF-A0A3E0NDM7-F1
#
_cell.length_a   1.000
_cell.length_b   1.000
_cell.length_c   1.000
_cell.angle_alpha   90.00
_cell.angle_beta   90.00
_cell.angle_gamma   90.00
#
_symmetry.space_group_name_H-M   'P 1'
#
loop_
_entity.id
_entity.type
_entity.pdbx_description
1 polymer ?
#
loop_
_entity_poly.entity_id
_entity_poly.type
_entity_poly.pdbx_seq_one_letter_code
_entity_poly.pdbx_strand_id
1 'polypeptide(L)'
;MSEPLATHDFAEGGLTAALAFFKRTRNELRTLRKVRVSTTWVRLFDINGDFFELTGLGYGDAEVVPVLESFDTPLKRETIHDPVEAEYKEFLTGRRYAWAADRVM
;
A
#
# COMPACT_ATOMS: atom_id res chain seq x y z
N MET A 1 -9.90 -15.50 -0.33
CA MET A 1 -8.99 -14.37 -0.64
C MET A 1 -8.18 -14.78 -1.85
N SER A 2 -7.93 -13.88 -2.82
CA SER A 2 -6.95 -14.18 -3.88
C SER A 2 -5.55 -14.31 -3.29
N GLU A 3 -4.68 -15.03 -3.99
CA GLU A 3 -3.25 -15.09 -3.66
C GLU A 3 -2.56 -13.78 -4.05
N PRO A 4 -1.51 -13.35 -3.32
CA PRO A 4 -0.72 -12.19 -3.71
C PRO A 4 -0.01 -12.46 -5.03
N LEU A 5 -0.03 -11.49 -5.96
CA LEU A 5 0.72 -11.57 -7.22
C LEU A 5 2.23 -11.65 -6.98
N ALA A 6 2.70 -11.00 -5.92
CA ALA A 6 4.06 -11.07 -5.43
C ALA A 6 4.10 -10.69 -3.95
N THR A 7 5.04 -11.31 -3.23
CA THR A 7 5.32 -11.06 -1.82
C THR A 7 6.77 -10.63 -1.66
N HIS A 8 7.02 -9.72 -0.71
CA HIS A 8 8.37 -9.34 -0.28
C HIS A 8 8.40 -9.27 1.26
N ASP A 9 9.51 -9.70 1.85
CA ASP A 9 9.72 -9.57 3.30
C ASP A 9 10.53 -8.31 3.60
N PHE A 10 10.05 -7.48 4.51
CA PHE A 10 10.72 -6.27 4.94
C PHE A 10 12.11 -6.53 5.53
N ALA A 11 12.35 -7.71 6.11
CA ALA A 11 13.68 -8.10 6.61
C ALA A 11 14.74 -8.17 5.49
N GLU A 12 14.34 -8.37 4.23
CA GLU A 12 15.23 -8.50 3.05
C GLU A 12 15.72 -7.15 2.51
N GLY A 13 16.13 -6.23 3.41
CA GLY A 13 16.73 -4.95 3.03
C GLY A 13 15.93 -3.71 3.42
N GLY A 14 14.88 -3.87 4.23
CA GLY A 14 14.16 -2.78 4.89
C GLY A 14 13.46 -1.83 3.92
N LEU A 15 13.39 -0.55 4.31
CA LEU A 15 12.60 0.46 3.62
C LEU A 15 13.00 0.62 2.13
N THR A 16 14.31 0.65 1.83
CA THR A 16 14.77 0.85 0.46
C THR A 16 14.40 -0.32 -0.45
N ALA A 17 14.54 -1.56 0.03
CA ALA A 17 14.16 -2.76 -0.72
C ALA A 17 12.64 -2.83 -0.93
N ALA A 18 11.86 -2.53 0.10
CA ALA A 18 10.40 -2.47 0.01
C ALA A 18 9.91 -1.43 -1.02
N LEU A 19 10.47 -0.22 -0.99
CA LEU A 19 10.13 0.82 -1.97
C LEU A 19 10.54 0.41 -3.39
N ALA A 20 11.69 -0.22 -3.56
CA ALA A 20 12.15 -0.72 -4.86
C ALA A 20 11.26 -1.85 -5.39
N PHE A 21 10.83 -2.77 -4.52
CA PHE A 21 9.88 -3.83 -4.83
C PHE A 21 8.59 -3.23 -5.39
N PHE A 22 7.93 -2.33 -4.65
CA PHE A 22 6.69 -1.71 -5.11
C PHE A 22 6.88 -0.87 -6.38
N LYS A 23 8.01 -0.17 -6.51
CA LYS A 23 8.30 0.60 -7.72
C LYS A 23 8.43 -0.28 -8.96
N ARG A 24 9.07 -1.45 -8.83
CA ARG A 24 9.23 -2.43 -9.92
C ARG A 24 7.89 -3.05 -10.29
N THR A 25 7.10 -3.44 -9.29
CA THR A 25 5.86 -4.18 -9.48
C THR A 25 4.66 -3.27 -9.81
N ARG A 26 4.76 -1.95 -9.60
CA ARG A 26 3.68 -1.00 -9.90
C ARG A 26 3.15 -1.09 -11.34
N ASN A 27 3.99 -1.46 -12.30
CA ASN A 27 3.58 -1.60 -13.71
C ASN A 27 2.70 -2.84 -13.96
N GLU A 28 2.72 -3.82 -13.06
CA GLU A 28 1.88 -5.02 -13.14
C GLU A 28 0.45 -4.75 -12.64
N LEU A 29 0.26 -3.71 -11.81
CA LEU A 29 -1.07 -3.27 -11.36
C LEU A 29 -1.63 -2.20 -12.30
N ARG A 30 -2.90 -2.33 -12.69
CA ARG A 30 -3.54 -1.37 -13.61
C ARG A 30 -3.68 0.03 -13.01
N THR A 31 -4.39 0.11 -11.88
CA THR A 31 -4.69 1.36 -11.21
C THR A 31 -4.84 1.07 -9.73
N LEU A 32 -3.97 1.68 -8.92
CA LEU A 32 -4.00 1.54 -7.47
C LEU A 32 -5.36 2.01 -6.93
N ARG A 33 -5.99 1.18 -6.10
CA ARG A 33 -7.30 1.46 -5.51
C ARG A 33 -7.19 1.80 -4.03
N LYS A 34 -6.47 0.95 -3.30
CA LYS A 34 -6.40 1.00 -1.84
C LYS A 34 -5.19 0.26 -1.31
N VAL A 35 -4.82 0.57 -0.08
CA VAL A 35 -3.81 -0.13 0.70
C VAL A 35 -4.41 -0.55 2.04
N ARG A 36 -4.05 -1.74 2.50
CA ARG A 36 -4.41 -2.26 3.81
C ARG A 36 -3.14 -2.48 4.61
N VAL A 37 -3.18 -2.12 5.89
CA VAL A 37 -2.04 -2.24 6.80
C VAL A 37 -2.50 -2.93 8.07
N SER A 38 -1.94 -4.09 8.36
CA SER A 38 -2.15 -4.83 9.60
C SER A 38 -1.01 -4.57 10.58
N THR A 39 -0.90 -5.40 11.62
CA THR A 39 0.21 -5.38 12.58
C THR A 39 1.47 -6.01 12.03
N THR A 40 1.38 -6.82 10.96
CA THR A 40 2.53 -7.58 10.43
C THR A 40 2.67 -7.52 8.91
N TRP A 41 1.72 -6.92 8.20
CA TRP A 41 1.75 -6.85 6.75
C TRP A 41 1.15 -5.55 6.18
N VAL A 42 1.57 -5.23 4.96
CA VAL A 42 1.02 -4.18 4.10
C VAL A 42 0.58 -4.82 2.79
N ARG A 43 -0.66 -4.60 2.37
CA ARG A 43 -1.20 -5.09 1.09
C ARG A 43 -1.65 -3.94 0.21
N LEU A 44 -1.13 -3.88 -1.02
CA LEU A 44 -1.47 -2.86 -2.00
C LEU A 44 -2.38 -3.45 -3.08
N PHE A 45 -3.60 -2.94 -3.20
CA PHE A 45 -4.63 -3.44 -4.11
C PHE A 45 -4.83 -2.52 -5.31
N ASP A 46 -5.11 -3.13 -6.46
CA ASP A 46 -5.59 -2.43 -7.64
C ASP A 46 -7.13 -2.43 -7.76
N ILE A 47 -7.65 -1.90 -8.88
CA ILE A 47 -9.08 -1.83 -9.15
C ILE A 47 -9.73 -3.20 -9.37
N ASN A 48 -9.00 -4.17 -9.91
CA ASN A 48 -9.46 -5.53 -10.18
C ASN A 48 -9.50 -6.39 -8.91
N GLY A 49 -8.78 -5.98 -7.87
CA GLY A 49 -8.66 -6.71 -6.61
C GLY A 49 -7.39 -7.56 -6.51
N ASP A 50 -6.52 -7.47 -7.53
CA ASP A 50 -5.18 -8.02 -7.48
C ASP A 50 -4.35 -7.22 -6.48
N PHE A 51 -3.40 -7.88 -5.81
CA PHE A 51 -2.60 -7.21 -4.79
C PHE A 51 -1.19 -7.78 -4.65
N PHE A 52 -0.32 -6.91 -4.13
CA PHE A 52 0.99 -7.29 -3.60
C PHE A 52 0.98 -7.26 -2.08
N GLU A 53 1.83 -8.09 -1.50
CA GLU A 53 2.00 -8.19 -0.05
C GLU A 53 3.45 -7.88 0.35
N LEU A 54 3.60 -7.01 1.34
CA LEU A 54 4.83 -6.81 2.09
C LEU A 54 4.61 -7.37 3.49
N THR A 55 5.40 -8.35 3.90
CA THR A 55 5.36 -8.94 5.24
C THR A 55 6.45 -8.35 6.13
N GLY A 56 6.28 -8.46 7.45
CA GLY A 56 7.27 -7.98 8.42
C GLY A 56 7.22 -6.46 8.67
N LEU A 57 6.15 -5.79 8.21
CA LEU A 57 5.91 -4.37 8.44
C LEU A 57 4.43 -4.13 8.74
N GLY A 58 4.13 -3.48 9.86
CA GLY A 58 2.79 -3.16 10.29
C GLY A 58 2.60 -1.69 10.65
N TYR A 59 1.38 -1.33 11.04
CA TYR A 59 1.06 0.05 11.40
C TYR A 59 1.76 0.51 12.68
N GLY A 60 2.34 -0.39 13.48
CA GLY A 60 3.13 -0.05 14.67
C GLY A 60 4.54 0.45 14.33
N ASP A 61 5.04 0.17 13.12
CA ASP A 61 6.40 0.48 12.71
C ASP A 61 6.48 1.87 12.07
N ALA A 62 7.51 2.65 12.42
CA ALA A 62 7.68 4.01 11.88
C ALA A 62 7.88 3.99 10.35
N GLU A 63 8.49 2.93 9.84
CA GLU A 63 8.82 2.69 8.44
C GLU A 63 7.57 2.48 7.56
N VAL A 64 6.40 2.24 8.16
CA VAL A 64 5.14 2.13 7.42
C VAL A 64 4.72 3.45 6.77
N VAL A 65 5.05 4.58 7.41
CA VAL A 65 4.69 5.91 6.93
C VAL A 65 5.30 6.21 5.56
N PRO A 66 6.63 6.12 5.36
CA PRO A 66 7.22 6.36 4.04
C PRO A 66 6.77 5.33 2.99
N VAL A 67 6.44 4.09 3.37
CA VAL A 67 5.84 3.11 2.45
C VAL A 67 4.47 3.58 1.97
N LEU A 68 3.58 4.00 2.86
CA LEU A 68 2.25 4.49 2.52
C LEU A 68 2.28 5.79 1.69
N GLU A 69 3.18 6.70 2.03
CA GLU A 69 3.40 7.95 1.28
C GLU A 69 3.85 7.69 -0.16
N SER A 70 4.63 6.63 -0.40
CA SER A 70 5.06 6.25 -1.76
C SER A 70 3.90 5.91 -2.72
N PHE A 71 2.72 5.59 -2.17
CA PHE A 71 1.49 5.31 -2.91
C PHE A 71 0.53 6.51 -3.01
N ASP A 72 0.97 7.70 -2.61
CA ASP A 72 0.13 8.89 -2.48
C ASP A 72 -1.07 8.62 -1.53
N THR A 73 -0.86 7.84 -0.47
CA THR A 73 -1.93 7.49 0.49
C THR A 73 -2.19 8.67 1.42
N PRO A 74 -3.44 9.18 1.51
CA PRO A 74 -3.79 10.18 2.51
C PRO A 74 -3.82 9.52 3.88
N LEU A 75 -2.89 9.90 4.75
CA LEU A 75 -2.79 9.40 6.12
C LEU A 75 -2.54 10.53 7.12
N LYS A 76 -2.98 10.33 8.36
CA LYS A 76 -2.63 11.18 9.49
C LYS A 76 -1.47 10.52 10.23
N ARG A 77 -0.29 11.14 10.21
CA ARG A 77 0.92 10.60 10.85
C ARG A 77 0.77 10.45 12.36
N GLU A 78 -0.07 11.27 12.97
CA GLU A 78 -0.36 11.23 14.40
C GLU A 78 -1.12 9.97 14.83
N THR A 79 -2.01 9.46 13.98
CA THR A 79 -2.95 8.38 14.35
C THR A 79 -2.71 7.09 13.57
N ILE A 80 -1.72 7.06 12.68
CA ILE A 80 -1.40 5.86 11.89
C ILE A 80 -0.89 4.72 12.78
N HIS A 81 -0.30 5.04 13.93
CA HIS A 81 0.21 4.05 14.88
C HIS A 81 -0.82 3.61 15.93
N ASP A 82 -1.97 4.29 16.03
CA ASP A 82 -2.99 3.95 17.03
C ASP A 82 -3.54 2.53 16.79
N PRO A 83 -3.70 1.70 17.82
CA PRO A 83 -4.29 0.38 17.64
C PRO A 83 -5.74 0.48 17.16
N VAL A 84 -6.17 -0.50 16.38
CA VAL A 84 -7.56 -0.64 15.94
C VAL A 84 -8.06 -2.05 16.27
N GLU A 85 -9.34 -2.18 16.60
CA GLU A 85 -9.95 -3.50 16.85
C GLU A 85 -10.06 -4.35 15.57
N ALA A 86 -10.02 -3.70 14.40
CA ALA A 86 -10.01 -4.36 13.11
C ALA A 86 -8.65 -5.03 12.83
N GLU A 87 -8.67 -6.11 12.05
CA GLU A 87 -7.45 -6.82 11.63
C GLU A 87 -6.46 -5.92 10.85
N TYR A 88 -6.97 -4.90 10.17
CA TYR A 88 -6.18 -3.97 9.38
C TYR A 88 -6.84 -2.58 9.28
N LYS A 89 -6.03 -1.56 9.07
CA LYS A 89 -6.44 -0.23 8.61
C LYS A 89 -6.52 -0.22 7.09
N GLU A 90 -7.54 0.40 6.51
CA GLU A 90 -7.71 0.53 5.05
C GLU A 90 -7.65 2.00 4.64
N PHE A 91 -6.89 2.29 3.58
CA PHE A 91 -6.74 3.63 3.02
C PHE A 91 -6.94 3.59 1.51
N LEU A 92 -7.51 4.66 0.96
CA LEU A 92 -7.67 4.82 -0.48
C LEU A 92 -6.44 5.49 -1.07
N THR A 93 -5.93 5.02 -2.21
CA THR A 93 -4.75 5.62 -2.85
C THR A 93 -5.13 6.88 -3.64
N GLY A 94 -4.26 7.90 -3.61
CA GLY A 94 -4.57 9.27 -4.04
C GLY A 94 -4.68 9.49 -5.55
N ARG A 95 -4.03 8.68 -6.40
CA ARG A 95 -4.13 8.83 -7.87
C ARG A 95 -5.40 8.19 -8.40
N ARG A 96 -6.54 8.81 -8.10
CA ARG A 96 -7.76 8.58 -8.86
C ARG A 96 -7.74 9.56 -10.01
N TYR A 97 -7.67 9.07 -11.24
CA TYR A 97 -8.15 9.86 -12.38
C TYR A 97 -9.59 10.25 -12.04
N ALA A 98 -9.83 11.53 -11.79
CA ALA A 98 -11.19 12.01 -11.64
C ALA A 98 -11.94 11.64 -12.93
N TRP A 99 -13.14 11.06 -12.78
CA TRP A 99 -14.07 10.90 -13.88
C TRP A 99 -14.14 12.25 -14.64
N ALA A 100 -13.77 12.26 -15.92
CA ALA A 100 -13.55 13.44 -16.79
C ALA A 100 -12.09 13.92 -17.04
N ALA A 101 -11.05 13.27 -16.52
CA ALA A 101 -9.67 13.58 -16.92
C ALA A 101 -9.40 13.38 -18.43
N ASP A 102 -10.12 12.45 -19.07
CA ASP A 102 -10.05 12.17 -20.51
C ASP A 102 -10.95 13.09 -21.36
N ARG A 103 -11.71 14.00 -20.74
CA ARG A 103 -12.70 14.87 -21.43
C ARG A 103 -12.16 16.25 -21.81
N VAL A 104 -10.87 16.50 -21.64
CA VAL A 104 -10.22 17.76 -22.05
C VAL A 104 -9.39 17.46 -23.30
N MET A 105 -9.98 17.73 -24.48
CA MET A 105 -9.29 17.95 -25.75
C MET A 105 -8.98 19.44 -25.90
#